data_AF-A0A0D2I879-F1
#
_entry.id   AF-A0A0D2I879-F1
#
_cell.length_a   1.000
_cell.length_b   1.000
_cell.length_c   1.000
_cell.angle_alpha   90.00
_cell.angle_beta   90.00
_cell.angle_gamma   90.00
#
_symmetry.space_group_name_H-M   'P 1'
#
loop_
_entity.id
_entity.type
_entity.pdbx_description
1 polymer ?
#
loop_
_entity_poly.entity_id
_entity_poly.type
_entity_poly.pdbx_seq_one_letter_code
_entity_poly.pdbx_strand_id
1 'polypeptide(L)'
;MNEDSDNPSRPAYLIDLDLAIRINRKGSSGARGRTGTRAFMAIGALLDEEHSFMHDCESFFWVLLWICVHYNQKGTESVVVPDFEKWNYVDMAELAKLKKGTIDDERDFQRTAEENFTPYYQPLAPWVNRLRRIVFPNNARWRKEDKELPSRMKEILREAQKDPKVLEE
;
A
#
# COMPACT_ATOMS: atom_id res chain seq x y z
N MET A 1 -4.73 -17.84 -19.36
CA MET A 1 -4.55 -16.64 -18.51
C MET A 1 -4.97 -15.45 -19.35
N ASN A 2 -5.57 -14.41 -18.75
CA ASN A 2 -6.26 -13.32 -19.48
C ASN A 2 -5.30 -12.50 -20.36
N GLU A 3 -5.00 -13.02 -21.55
CA GLU A 3 -4.24 -12.34 -22.61
C GLU A 3 -5.16 -11.83 -23.74
N ASP A 4 -6.48 -12.07 -23.63
CA ASP A 4 -7.47 -11.57 -24.60
C ASP A 4 -8.02 -10.21 -24.17
N SER A 5 -7.80 -9.20 -25.00
CA SER A 5 -8.30 -7.83 -24.83
C SER A 5 -9.84 -7.73 -24.88
N ASP A 6 -10.51 -8.74 -25.44
CA ASP A 6 -11.98 -8.81 -25.57
C ASP A 6 -12.65 -9.70 -24.51
N ASN A 7 -11.90 -10.24 -23.54
CA ASN A 7 -12.47 -11.05 -22.48
C ASN A 7 -13.08 -10.16 -21.37
N PRO A 8 -14.39 -10.25 -21.05
CA PRO A 8 -15.02 -9.50 -19.95
C PRO A 8 -14.55 -9.93 -18.55
N SER A 9 -13.58 -10.85 -18.47
CA SER A 9 -12.93 -11.28 -17.25
C SER A 9 -12.07 -10.16 -16.67
N ARG A 10 -12.22 -9.92 -15.36
CA ARG A 10 -11.54 -8.82 -14.65
C ARG A 10 -10.01 -8.87 -14.90
N PRO A 11 -9.37 -7.74 -15.25
CA PRO A 11 -7.94 -7.68 -15.55
C PRO A 11 -7.05 -7.99 -14.34
N ALA A 12 -7.58 -7.84 -13.12
CA ALA A 12 -6.97 -8.28 -11.88
C ALA A 12 -8.03 -8.72 -10.87
N TYR A 13 -7.66 -9.63 -9.96
CA TYR A 13 -8.49 -10.07 -8.85
C TYR A 13 -7.63 -10.26 -7.60
N LEU A 14 -8.20 -9.95 -6.42
CA LEU A 14 -7.53 -10.19 -5.15
C LEU A 14 -7.50 -11.70 -4.88
N ILE A 15 -6.32 -12.21 -4.54
CA ILE A 15 -6.07 -13.61 -4.23
C ILE A 15 -5.61 -13.76 -2.78
N ASP A 16 -5.43 -15.00 -2.34
CA ASP A 16 -4.87 -15.34 -1.02
C ASP A 16 -5.70 -14.76 0.14
N LEU A 17 -6.94 -15.25 0.27
CA LEU A 17 -7.86 -14.90 1.35
C LEU A 17 -7.82 -15.94 2.48
N ASP A 18 -6.81 -16.81 2.51
CA ASP A 18 -6.73 -17.94 3.45
C ASP A 18 -6.58 -17.47 4.91
N LEU A 19 -6.09 -16.24 5.10
CA LEU A 19 -5.95 -15.58 6.40
C LEU A 19 -7.04 -14.53 6.69
N ALA A 20 -8.02 -14.37 5.80
CA ALA A 20 -9.08 -13.38 5.96
C ALA A 20 -9.97 -13.71 7.18
N ILE A 21 -10.26 -12.70 8.00
CA ILE A 21 -11.10 -12.84 9.19
C ILE A 21 -12.43 -12.11 9.03
N ARG A 22 -13.49 -12.63 9.66
CA ARG A 22 -14.81 -11.96 9.67
C ARG A 22 -14.79 -10.75 10.61
N ILE A 23 -15.29 -9.61 10.13
CA ILE A 23 -15.33 -8.31 10.82
C ILE A 23 -16.08 -8.38 12.18
N ASN A 24 -17.13 -9.19 12.29
CA ASN A 24 -18.00 -9.26 13.48
C ASN A 24 -17.60 -10.32 14.52
N ARG A 25 -16.33 -10.75 14.58
CA ARG A 25 -15.93 -11.78 15.55
C ARG A 25 -15.74 -11.20 16.95
N LYS A 26 -15.96 -12.05 17.98
CA LYS A 26 -15.76 -11.73 19.40
C LYS A 26 -14.39 -12.20 19.98
N GLY A 27 -13.46 -12.72 19.20
CA GLY A 27 -12.16 -13.21 19.70
C GLY A 27 -11.13 -13.53 18.61
N SER A 28 -9.85 -13.70 18.97
CA SER A 28 -8.69 -13.74 18.05
C SER A 28 -8.65 -14.94 17.07
N SER A 29 -7.89 -14.85 15.96
CA SER A 29 -7.95 -15.82 14.83
C SER A 29 -7.33 -17.17 15.13
N GLY A 30 -6.66 -17.30 16.26
CA GLY A 30 -5.80 -18.46 16.54
C GLY A 30 -4.63 -18.64 15.57
N ALA A 31 -4.41 -17.73 14.61
CA ALA A 31 -3.27 -17.75 13.71
C ALA A 31 -2.00 -17.55 14.55
N ARG A 32 -1.27 -18.64 14.77
CA ARG A 32 0.00 -18.65 15.51
C ARG A 32 1.10 -18.16 14.57
N GLY A 33 1.39 -16.86 14.65
CA GLY A 33 2.51 -16.22 13.94
C GLY A 33 2.08 -14.99 13.16
N ARG A 34 2.95 -13.97 13.10
CA ARG A 34 2.78 -12.83 12.18
C ARG A 34 3.04 -13.32 10.76
N THR A 35 2.00 -13.61 10.02
CA THR A 35 2.07 -14.11 8.64
C THR A 35 1.73 -12.99 7.66
N GLY A 36 2.54 -12.83 6.61
CA GLY A 36 2.40 -11.79 5.58
C GLY A 36 3.77 -11.36 5.04
N THR A 37 3.82 -10.86 3.80
CA THR A 37 5.05 -10.30 3.22
C THR A 37 5.44 -9.05 4.01
N ARG A 38 6.62 -9.07 4.64
CA ARG A 38 7.04 -8.04 5.64
C ARG A 38 6.90 -6.62 5.12
N ALA A 39 7.35 -6.38 3.89
CA ALA A 39 7.30 -5.06 3.25
C ALA A 39 5.88 -4.47 3.20
N PHE A 40 4.84 -5.30 3.20
CA PHE A 40 3.45 -4.85 3.11
C PHE A 40 2.72 -4.82 4.46
N MET A 41 3.31 -5.35 5.53
CA MET A 41 2.70 -5.31 6.86
C MET A 41 2.53 -3.87 7.36
N ALA A 42 1.36 -3.55 7.89
CA ALA A 42 1.07 -2.26 8.52
C ALA A 42 1.93 -2.01 9.77
N ILE A 43 2.19 -0.73 10.10
CA ILE A 43 3.02 -0.30 11.23
C ILE A 43 2.49 -0.86 12.56
N GLY A 44 1.17 -0.86 12.76
CA GLY A 44 0.54 -1.45 13.95
C GLY A 44 0.82 -2.95 14.07
N ALA A 45 0.64 -3.70 12.98
CA ALA A 45 0.92 -5.13 12.93
C ALA A 45 2.40 -5.48 13.17
N LEU A 46 3.33 -4.62 12.72
CA LEU A 46 4.76 -4.75 13.02
C LEU A 46 5.07 -4.55 14.52
N LEU A 47 4.20 -3.83 15.23
CA LEU A 47 4.30 -3.49 16.65
C LEU A 47 3.35 -4.33 17.54
N ASP A 48 2.93 -5.49 17.07
CA ASP A 48 2.04 -6.44 17.79
C ASP A 48 0.63 -5.91 18.11
N GLU A 49 0.11 -4.94 17.35
CA GLU A 49 -1.30 -4.57 17.48
C GLU A 49 -2.22 -5.66 16.91
N GLU A 50 -3.41 -5.80 17.50
CA GLU A 50 -4.39 -6.76 16.99
C GLU A 50 -4.85 -6.34 15.59
N HIS A 51 -4.82 -7.30 14.65
CA HIS A 51 -5.17 -7.04 13.26
C HIS A 51 -6.60 -6.53 13.11
N SER A 52 -6.79 -5.57 12.21
CA SER A 52 -8.06 -4.92 11.91
C SER A 52 -8.11 -4.51 10.44
N PHE A 53 -9.29 -4.18 9.91
CA PHE A 53 -9.44 -3.79 8.51
C PHE A 53 -8.62 -2.53 8.14
N MET A 54 -8.27 -1.70 9.13
CA MET A 54 -7.41 -0.52 8.94
C MET A 54 -5.98 -0.93 8.57
N HIS A 55 -5.49 -2.06 9.11
CA HIS A 55 -4.21 -2.63 8.73
C HIS A 55 -4.23 -3.13 7.27
N ASP A 56 -5.35 -3.67 6.78
CA ASP A 56 -5.49 -4.03 5.37
C ASP A 56 -5.45 -2.80 4.46
N CYS A 57 -6.08 -1.69 4.88
CA CYS A 57 -6.04 -0.41 4.16
C CYS A 57 -4.61 0.15 4.09
N GLU A 58 -3.89 0.12 5.21
CA GLU A 58 -2.49 0.52 5.26
C GLU A 58 -1.61 -0.40 4.42
N SER A 59 -1.85 -1.71 4.45
CA SER A 59 -1.10 -2.69 3.66
C SER A 59 -1.30 -2.46 2.16
N PHE A 60 -2.52 -2.13 1.73
CA PHE A 60 -2.80 -1.71 0.35
C PHE A 60 -1.99 -0.47 -0.06
N PHE A 61 -1.89 0.52 0.82
CA PHE A 61 -1.04 1.70 0.55
C PHE A 61 0.42 1.30 0.34
N TRP A 62 0.97 0.42 1.18
CA TRP A 62 2.35 -0.06 1.03
C TRP A 62 2.57 -0.85 -0.26
N VAL A 63 1.60 -1.67 -0.68
CA VAL A 63 1.65 -2.37 -1.98
C VAL A 63 1.63 -1.37 -3.14
N LEU A 64 0.78 -0.36 -3.10
CA LEU A 64 0.73 0.67 -4.15
C LEU A 64 2.05 1.43 -4.24
N LEU A 65 2.61 1.86 -3.10
CA LEU A 65 3.92 2.51 -3.05
C LEU A 65 5.01 1.60 -3.64
N TRP A 66 4.99 0.32 -3.29
CA TRP A 66 5.93 -0.67 -3.81
C TRP A 66 5.84 -0.81 -5.33
N ILE A 67 4.63 -0.86 -5.89
CA ILE A 67 4.40 -0.93 -7.33
C ILE A 67 5.00 0.31 -8.02
N CYS A 68 4.71 1.50 -7.49
CA CYS A 68 5.20 2.76 -8.04
C CYS A 68 6.75 2.85 -8.05
N VAL A 69 7.41 2.25 -7.06
CA VAL A 69 8.88 2.27 -6.91
C VAL A 69 9.56 1.20 -7.75
N HIS A 70 8.99 -0.01 -7.82
CA HIS A 70 9.70 -1.18 -8.34
C HIS A 70 9.30 -1.64 -9.74
N TYR A 71 8.21 -1.14 -10.31
CA TYR A 71 7.67 -1.67 -11.58
C TYR A 71 7.47 -0.59 -12.64
N ASN A 72 7.60 -0.97 -13.91
CA ASN A 72 7.19 -0.17 -15.07
C ASN A 72 5.97 -0.81 -15.78
N GLN A 73 5.36 -0.07 -16.72
CA GLN A 73 4.10 -0.39 -17.44
C GLN A 73 3.96 -1.84 -17.93
N LYS A 74 5.06 -2.50 -18.31
CA LYS A 74 5.00 -3.79 -19.00
C LYS A 74 5.32 -5.00 -18.12
N GLY A 75 5.57 -4.81 -16.82
CA GLY A 75 5.91 -5.93 -15.92
C GLY A 75 7.19 -6.70 -16.29
N THR A 76 7.89 -6.28 -17.36
CA THR A 76 9.09 -6.93 -17.89
C THR A 76 10.38 -6.39 -17.26
N GLU A 77 10.32 -5.22 -16.62
CA GLU A 77 11.47 -4.58 -15.99
C GLU A 77 11.10 -4.18 -14.55
N SER A 78 11.39 -5.07 -13.61
CA SER A 78 11.41 -4.70 -12.19
C SER A 78 12.70 -3.94 -11.89
N VAL A 79 12.59 -2.73 -11.37
CA VAL A 79 13.72 -1.98 -10.83
C VAL A 79 13.83 -2.30 -9.35
N VAL A 80 15.01 -2.74 -8.90
CA VAL A 80 15.25 -2.94 -7.46
C VAL A 80 15.80 -1.65 -6.89
N VAL A 81 14.96 -0.90 -6.17
CA VAL A 81 15.40 0.27 -5.39
C VAL A 81 15.87 -0.22 -4.02
N PRO A 82 17.18 -0.20 -3.70
CA PRO A 82 17.71 -0.85 -2.51
C PRO A 82 17.09 -0.36 -1.20
N ASP A 83 16.72 0.92 -1.13
CA ASP A 83 16.12 1.52 0.06
C ASP A 83 14.73 1.00 0.40
N PHE A 84 13.98 0.53 -0.60
CA PHE A 84 12.70 -0.13 -0.40
C PHE A 84 12.87 -1.65 -0.34
N GLU A 85 13.77 -2.22 -1.14
CA GLU A 85 14.04 -3.66 -1.14
C GLU A 85 14.50 -4.18 0.24
N LYS A 86 15.24 -3.37 1.00
CA LYS A 86 15.67 -3.73 2.37
C LYS A 86 14.50 -4.05 3.31
N TRP A 87 13.29 -3.57 3.02
CA TRP A 87 12.09 -3.81 3.84
C TRP A 87 11.71 -5.29 3.92
N ASN A 88 12.13 -6.11 2.96
CA ASN A 88 11.94 -7.56 3.01
C ASN A 88 12.82 -8.26 4.06
N TYR A 89 13.96 -7.66 4.43
CA TYR A 89 15.01 -8.34 5.19
C TYR A 89 15.20 -7.78 6.60
N VAL A 90 14.98 -6.48 6.81
CA VAL A 90 15.10 -5.87 8.15
C VAL A 90 14.13 -6.51 9.15
N ASP A 91 14.46 -6.39 10.43
CA ASP A 91 13.58 -6.85 11.49
C ASP A 91 12.31 -5.98 11.59
N MET A 92 11.30 -6.49 12.31
CA MET A 92 9.99 -5.86 12.39
C MET A 92 10.02 -4.50 13.10
N ALA A 93 10.86 -4.36 14.12
CA ALA A 93 10.96 -3.12 14.88
C ALA A 93 11.63 -2.03 14.06
N GLU A 94 12.67 -2.40 13.31
CA GLU A 94 13.36 -1.50 12.39
C GLU A 94 12.47 -1.11 11.21
N LEU A 95 11.73 -2.07 10.61
CA LEU A 95 10.78 -1.77 9.54
C LEU A 95 9.70 -0.79 10.00
N ALA A 96 9.19 -0.94 11.22
CA ALA A 96 8.20 -0.02 11.78
C ALA A 96 8.74 1.41 11.92
N LYS A 97 10.03 1.58 12.25
CA LYS A 97 10.68 2.91 12.32
C LYS A 97 10.88 3.49 10.92
N LEU A 98 11.37 2.69 9.98
CA LEU A 98 11.55 3.11 8.59
C LEU A 98 10.23 3.62 7.99
N LYS A 99 9.16 2.83 8.11
CA LYS A 99 7.82 3.20 7.63
C LYS A 99 7.28 4.47 8.27
N LYS A 100 7.48 4.65 9.58
CA LYS A 100 7.12 5.89 10.28
C LYS A 100 7.89 7.08 9.69
N GLY A 101 9.20 6.95 9.53
CA GLY A 101 10.04 7.99 8.93
C GLY A 101 9.63 8.34 7.50
N THR A 102 9.23 7.34 6.70
CA THR A 102 8.73 7.56 5.33
C THR A 102 7.49 8.45 5.27
N ILE A 103 6.59 8.40 6.27
CA ILE A 103 5.31 9.12 6.23
C ILE A 103 5.24 10.37 7.13
N ASP A 104 6.31 10.68 7.86
CA ASP A 104 6.38 11.70 8.93
C ASP A 104 6.33 13.16 8.41
N ASP A 105 7.07 13.47 7.34
CA ASP A 105 7.01 14.77 6.67
C ASP A 105 6.50 14.62 5.23
N GLU A 106 5.55 15.47 4.88
CA GLU A 106 4.90 15.40 3.59
C GLU A 106 5.80 15.85 2.42
N ARG A 107 6.66 16.84 2.63
CA ARG A 107 7.58 17.33 1.60
C ARG A 107 8.65 16.29 1.33
N ASP A 108 9.16 15.66 2.39
CA ASP A 108 10.12 14.57 2.25
C ASP A 108 9.48 13.37 1.53
N PHE A 109 8.23 13.01 1.86
CA PHE A 109 7.50 11.97 1.12
C PHE A 109 7.34 12.30 -0.37
N GLN A 110 6.97 13.54 -0.70
CA GLN A 110 6.86 13.98 -2.11
C GLN A 110 8.20 13.89 -2.83
N ARG A 111 9.28 14.37 -2.22
CA ARG A 111 10.64 14.24 -2.77
C ARG A 111 11.02 12.79 -3.01
N THR A 112 10.76 11.91 -2.03
CA THR A 112 10.99 10.47 -2.19
C THR A 112 10.19 9.89 -3.35
N ALA A 113 8.93 10.28 -3.52
CA ALA A 113 8.12 9.84 -4.66
C ALA A 113 8.69 10.35 -5.99
N GLU A 114 9.08 11.62 -6.07
CA GLU A 114 9.69 12.22 -7.26
C GLU A 114 11.01 11.55 -7.64
N GLU A 115 11.82 11.13 -6.66
CA GLU A 115 13.13 10.51 -6.90
C GLU A 115 13.04 9.02 -7.22
N ASN A 116 12.06 8.31 -6.65
CA ASN A 116 12.05 6.83 -6.66
C ASN A 116 10.91 6.22 -7.46
N PHE A 117 9.86 6.97 -7.81
CA PHE A 117 8.80 6.41 -8.65
C PHE A 117 9.35 6.20 -10.05
N THR A 118 9.04 5.04 -10.62
CA THR A 118 9.44 4.74 -11.99
C THR A 118 8.79 5.73 -12.95
N PRO A 119 9.39 5.99 -14.14
CA PRO A 119 8.86 6.97 -15.08
C PRO A 119 7.39 6.76 -15.42
N TYR A 120 6.96 5.50 -15.52
CA TYR A 120 5.56 5.17 -15.80
C TYR A 120 4.60 5.55 -14.67
N TYR A 121 5.02 5.39 -13.40
CA TYR A 121 4.16 5.68 -12.25
C TYR A 121 4.36 7.08 -11.66
N GLN A 122 5.23 7.91 -12.22
CA GLN A 122 5.40 9.31 -11.81
C GLN A 122 4.08 10.09 -11.72
N PRO A 123 3.16 10.01 -12.70
CA PRO A 123 1.88 10.71 -12.61
C PRO A 123 1.02 10.34 -11.39
N LEU A 124 1.26 9.18 -10.75
CA LEU A 124 0.56 8.78 -9.54
C LEU A 124 1.12 9.42 -8.26
N ALA A 125 2.30 10.02 -8.26
CA ALA A 125 2.90 10.65 -7.07
C ALA A 125 1.94 11.57 -6.28
N PRO A 126 1.21 12.53 -6.90
CA PRO A 126 0.24 13.35 -6.17
C PRO A 126 -0.93 12.54 -5.59
N TRP A 127 -1.36 11.47 -6.27
CA TRP A 127 -2.47 10.61 -5.83
C TRP A 127 -2.06 9.69 -4.68
N VAL A 128 -0.85 9.13 -4.73
CA VAL A 128 -0.29 8.36 -3.62
C VAL A 128 -0.10 9.24 -2.39
N ASN A 129 0.36 10.50 -2.54
CA ASN A 129 0.44 11.42 -1.41
C ASN A 129 -0.95 11.80 -0.85
N ARG A 130 -1.99 11.94 -1.70
CA ARG A 130 -3.37 12.11 -1.21
C ARG A 130 -3.85 10.89 -0.40
N LEU A 131 -3.57 9.67 -0.87
CA LEU A 131 -3.86 8.45 -0.13
C LEU A 131 -3.10 8.41 1.21
N ARG A 132 -1.81 8.76 1.21
CA ARG A 132 -0.98 8.84 2.42
C ARG A 132 -1.64 9.70 3.49
N ARG A 133 -2.13 10.90 3.13
CA ARG A 133 -2.78 11.83 4.08
C ARG A 133 -4.00 11.23 4.78
N ILE A 134 -4.79 10.41 4.09
CA ILE A 134 -6.00 9.80 4.68
C ILE A 134 -5.70 8.52 5.45
N VAL A 135 -4.70 7.73 5.01
CA VAL A 135 -4.27 6.49 5.68
C VAL A 135 -3.48 6.81 6.96
N PHE A 136 -2.67 7.88 6.93
CA PHE A 136 -1.82 8.33 8.04
C PHE A 136 -2.21 9.75 8.48
N PRO A 137 -3.35 9.92 9.18
CA PRO A 137 -3.78 11.24 9.62
C PRO A 137 -2.74 11.88 10.55
N ASN A 138 -2.46 13.16 10.33
CA ASN A 138 -1.39 13.91 11.02
C ASN A 138 0.02 13.30 10.83
N ASN A 139 0.28 12.67 9.67
CA ASN A 139 1.56 12.05 9.35
C ASN A 139 1.98 10.99 10.38
N ALA A 140 1.02 10.30 10.95
CA ALA A 140 1.26 9.27 11.95
C ALA A 140 0.35 8.07 11.71
N ARG A 141 0.72 6.93 12.29
CA ARG A 141 -0.20 5.79 12.38
C ARG A 141 -1.50 6.23 13.05
N TRP A 142 -2.61 5.74 12.53
CA TRP A 142 -3.92 5.92 13.13
C TRP A 142 -3.94 5.31 14.55
N ARG A 143 -4.78 5.86 15.44
CA ARG A 143 -4.97 5.35 16.82
C ARG A 143 -6.42 4.97 17.12
N LYS A 144 -7.33 5.35 16.23
CA LYS A 144 -8.77 5.10 16.31
C LYS A 144 -9.19 4.54 14.97
N GLU A 145 -10.07 3.55 14.99
CA GLU A 145 -10.63 3.00 13.77
C GLU A 145 -11.48 4.03 13.04
N ASP A 146 -11.39 4.00 11.71
CA ASP A 146 -12.14 4.88 10.82
C ASP A 146 -12.84 4.03 9.75
N LYS A 147 -14.14 3.79 9.96
CA LYS A 147 -14.94 2.91 9.09
C LYS A 147 -15.13 3.48 7.68
N GLU A 148 -14.91 4.78 7.49
CA GLU A 148 -15.05 5.46 6.20
C GLU A 148 -13.74 5.55 5.41
N LEU A 149 -12.60 5.12 6.00
CA LEU A 149 -11.32 5.08 5.30
C LEU A 149 -11.37 4.30 3.98
N PRO A 150 -11.91 3.06 3.91
CA PRO A 150 -11.96 2.31 2.66
C PRO A 150 -12.74 3.02 1.55
N SER A 151 -13.83 3.70 1.91
CA SER A 151 -14.67 4.47 0.96
C SER A 151 -13.91 5.66 0.39
N ARG A 152 -13.22 6.43 1.24
CA ARG A 152 -12.39 7.57 0.80
C ARG A 152 -11.18 7.14 -0.02
N MET A 153 -10.53 6.02 0.32
CA MET A 153 -9.45 5.47 -0.52
C MET A 153 -9.96 5.13 -1.92
N LYS A 154 -11.12 4.47 -2.03
CA LYS A 154 -11.73 4.15 -3.32
C LYS A 154 -12.09 5.40 -4.11
N GLU A 155 -12.56 6.45 -3.46
CA GLU A 155 -12.87 7.73 -4.10
C GLU A 155 -11.62 8.36 -4.71
N ILE A 156 -10.52 8.47 -3.94
CA ILE A 156 -9.25 9.01 -4.45
C ILE A 156 -8.73 8.19 -5.64
N LEU A 157 -8.79 6.85 -5.58
CA LEU A 157 -8.37 6.00 -6.69
C LEU A 157 -9.25 6.18 -7.94
N ARG A 158 -10.56 6.36 -7.77
CA ARG A 158 -11.49 6.65 -8.88
C ARG A 158 -11.26 8.01 -9.49
N GLU A 159 -10.84 9.00 -8.70
CA GLU A 159 -10.44 10.30 -9.21
C GLU A 159 -9.12 10.20 -9.97
N ALA A 160 -8.14 9.46 -9.47
CA ALA A 160 -6.86 9.22 -10.15
C ALA A 160 -7.06 8.58 -11.53
N GLN A 161 -8.02 7.65 -11.66
CA GLN A 161 -8.39 7.04 -12.94
C GLN A 161 -8.98 8.01 -13.96
N LYS A 162 -9.35 9.23 -13.56
CA LYS A 162 -9.86 10.28 -14.44
C LYS A 162 -8.80 11.34 -14.74
N ASP A 163 -7.64 11.28 -14.11
CA ASP A 163 -6.55 12.23 -14.33
C ASP A 163 -5.90 11.96 -15.69
N PRO A 164 -5.94 12.91 -16.65
CA PRO A 164 -5.33 12.73 -17.96
C PRO A 164 -3.85 12.35 -17.87
N LYS A 165 -3.11 12.88 -16.88
CA LYS A 165 -1.68 12.57 -16.72
C LYS A 165 -1.43 11.11 -16.34
N VAL A 166 -2.38 10.47 -15.67
CA VAL A 166 -2.32 9.05 -15.31
C VAL A 166 -2.74 8.16 -16.47
N LEU A 167 -3.52 8.72 -17.41
CA LEU A 167 -4.04 8.03 -18.60
C LEU A 167 -3.17 8.23 -19.85
N GLU A 168 -2.21 9.16 -19.83
CA GLU A 168 -1.28 9.41 -20.92
C GLU A 168 -0.34 8.22 -21.09
N GLU A 169 -0.45 7.53 -22.24
CA GLU A 169 0.40 6.42 -22.70
C GLU A 169 1.76 6.90 -23.24
#